data_AF-A0A355WN94-F1
#
_entry.id   AF-A0A355WN94-F1
#
_cell.length_a   1.000
_cell.length_b   1.000
_cell.length_c   1.000
_cell.angle_alpha   90.00
_cell.angle_beta   90.00
_cell.angle_gamma   90.00
#
_symmetry.space_group_name_H-M   'P 1'
#
loop_
_entity.id
_entity.type
_entity.pdbx_description
1 polymer ?
#
loop_
_entity_poly.entity_id
_entity_poly.type
_entity_poly.pdbx_seq_one_letter_code
_entity_poly.pdbx_strand_id
1 'polypeptide(L)'
;MTHLIPLDFTEYMNAPPSGKIAKVQGKKPSSEFVIQCVTHANRIYNILKQTTDIQSIHRVLDWGTGCGRVIRHMPKFFDRKVQLFGYDIDADNIDWSTNNIAGIRFGVCNTKPPLPFDDNYFDAIAAVSVFTHLDTEHQDLWLTELNRVLLPGGVACLSVAGKS
;
A
#
# COMPACT_ATOMS: atom_id res chain seq x y z
N MET A 1 -4.43 1.91 21.40
CA MET A 1 -3.83 1.82 20.04
C MET A 1 -2.80 0.70 20.06
N THR A 2 -2.90 -0.31 19.20
CA THR A 2 -1.94 -1.42 19.13
C THR A 2 -0.84 -1.11 18.12
N HIS A 3 0.41 -1.34 18.52
CA HIS A 3 1.61 -1.23 17.67
C HIS A 3 2.30 -2.59 17.57
N LEU A 4 2.76 -2.94 16.38
CA LEU A 4 3.60 -4.11 16.16
C LEU A 4 5.06 -3.67 16.09
N ILE A 5 5.91 -4.33 16.90
CA ILE A 5 7.34 -4.09 16.95
C ILE A 5 8.01 -5.34 16.38
N PRO A 6 8.61 -5.27 15.17
CA PRO A 6 9.39 -6.37 14.65
C PRO A 6 10.58 -6.67 15.56
N LEU A 7 10.72 -7.95 15.93
CA LEU A 7 11.89 -8.43 16.68
C LEU A 7 13.08 -8.77 15.76
N ASP A 8 12.80 -8.99 14.47
CA ASP A 8 13.83 -9.20 13.46
C ASP A 8 14.49 -7.86 13.07
N PHE A 9 15.76 -7.71 13.46
CA PHE A 9 16.53 -6.50 13.20
C PHE A 9 16.79 -6.23 11.70
N THR A 10 16.71 -7.25 10.85
CA THR A 10 16.91 -7.08 9.40
C THR A 10 15.85 -6.19 8.76
N GLU A 11 14.65 -6.10 9.37
CA GLU A 11 13.58 -5.21 8.90
C GLU A 11 13.94 -3.73 9.00
N TYR A 12 14.71 -3.37 10.03
CA TYR A 12 15.19 -2.01 10.24
C TYR A 12 16.38 -1.70 9.33
N MET A 13 17.21 -2.70 9.04
CA MET A 13 18.35 -2.58 8.14
C MET A 13 17.91 -2.48 6.67
N ASN A 14 16.82 -3.13 6.29
CA ASN A 14 16.24 -3.06 4.95
C ASN A 14 15.26 -1.86 4.79
N ALA A 15 15.26 -0.90 5.72
CA ALA A 15 14.45 0.31 5.59
C ALA A 15 14.89 1.14 4.37
N PRO A 16 13.97 1.85 3.70
CA PRO A 16 14.33 2.74 2.61
C PRO A 16 15.33 3.80 3.06
N PRO A 17 16.21 4.30 2.17
CA PRO A 17 17.06 5.45 2.46
C PRO A 17 16.26 6.62 3.02
N SER A 18 16.85 7.37 3.96
CA SER A 18 16.18 8.46 4.69
C SER A 18 15.54 9.52 3.78
N GLY A 19 16.15 9.82 2.62
CA GLY A 19 15.57 10.71 1.62
C GLY A 19 14.24 10.21 1.04
N LYS A 20 14.11 8.90 0.80
CA LYS A 20 12.87 8.28 0.32
C LYS A 20 11.81 8.22 1.42
N ILE A 21 12.22 7.91 2.65
CA ILE A 21 11.34 8.00 3.83
C ILE A 21 10.76 9.41 3.96
N ALA A 22 11.60 10.44 3.81
CA ALA A 22 11.21 11.83 3.94
C ALA A 22 10.17 12.26 2.90
N LYS A 23 10.27 11.77 1.66
CA LYS A 23 9.29 12.04 0.60
C LYS A 23 7.90 11.46 0.93
N VAL A 24 7.83 10.31 1.60
CA VAL A 24 6.56 9.58 1.83
C VAL A 24 5.86 9.96 3.13
N GLN A 25 6.60 10.18 4.21
CA GLN A 25 6.00 10.46 5.53
C GLN A 25 6.78 11.45 6.40
N GLY A 26 7.63 12.27 5.77
CA GLY A 26 8.50 13.22 6.45
C GLY A 26 9.71 12.58 7.12
N LYS A 27 10.57 13.42 7.71
CA LYS A 27 11.80 12.96 8.36
C LYS A 27 11.45 12.18 9.63
N LYS A 28 11.72 10.88 9.64
CA LYS A 28 11.53 10.00 10.80
C LYS A 28 12.73 9.08 11.00
N PRO A 29 13.03 8.67 12.24
CA PRO A 29 13.95 7.58 12.50
C PRO A 29 13.47 6.29 11.82
N SER A 30 14.39 5.48 11.29
CA SER A 30 14.04 4.21 10.62
C SER A 30 13.28 3.24 11.52
N SER A 31 13.51 3.28 12.84
CA SER A 31 12.77 2.48 13.81
C SER A 31 11.29 2.87 13.91
N GLU A 32 11.01 4.17 14.03
CA GLU A 32 9.63 4.68 14.04
C GLU A 32 8.94 4.39 12.70
N PHE A 33 9.67 4.55 11.59
CA PHE A 33 9.20 4.20 10.25
C PHE A 33 8.73 2.74 10.24
N VAL A 34 9.61 1.78 10.52
CA VAL A 34 9.30 0.36 10.43
C VAL A 34 8.12 -0.05 11.33
N ILE A 35 8.10 0.41 12.59
CA ILE A 35 7.01 0.11 13.54
C ILE A 35 5.66 0.58 12.99
N GLN A 36 5.58 1.81 12.46
CA GLN A 36 4.34 2.33 11.87
C GLN A 36 3.94 1.53 10.63
N CYS A 37 4.90 1.20 9.78
CA CYS A 37 4.67 0.50 8.52
C CYS A 37 4.06 -0.90 8.73
N VAL A 38 4.67 -1.72 9.58
CA VAL A 38 4.14 -3.05 9.90
C VAL A 38 2.80 -2.96 10.63
N THR A 39 2.60 -1.93 11.45
CA THR A 39 1.33 -1.70 12.15
C THR A 39 0.21 -1.39 11.15
N HIS A 40 0.48 -0.59 10.12
CA HIS A 40 -0.50 -0.31 9.05
C HIS A 40 -0.83 -1.56 8.24
N ALA A 41 0.16 -2.35 7.85
CA ALA A 41 -0.05 -3.59 7.12
C ALA A 41 -0.93 -4.56 7.91
N ASN A 42 -0.68 -4.71 9.22
CA ASN A 42 -1.52 -5.52 10.10
C ASN A 42 -2.95 -4.97 10.24
N ARG A 43 -3.13 -3.65 10.31
CA ARG A 43 -4.49 -3.05 10.38
C ARG A 43 -5.28 -3.34 9.11
N ILE A 44 -4.66 -3.18 7.94
CA ILE A 44 -5.30 -3.52 6.66
C ILE A 44 -5.67 -4.99 6.63
N TYR A 45 -4.74 -5.89 6.97
CA TYR A 45 -5.02 -7.32 7.01
C TYR A 45 -6.20 -7.68 7.93
N ASN A 46 -6.26 -7.07 9.12
CA ASN A 46 -7.37 -7.32 10.06
C ASN A 46 -8.71 -6.77 9.55
N ILE A 47 -8.72 -5.63 8.86
CA ILE A 47 -9.93 -5.11 8.21
C ILE A 47 -10.40 -6.10 7.14
N LEU A 48 -9.49 -6.57 6.28
CA LEU A 48 -9.81 -7.55 5.24
C LEU A 48 -10.38 -8.83 5.85
N LYS A 49 -9.73 -9.38 6.89
CA LYS A 49 -10.21 -10.58 7.59
C LYS A 49 -11.60 -10.42 8.21
N GLN A 50 -11.99 -9.20 8.58
CA GLN A 50 -13.31 -8.92 9.17
C GLN A 50 -14.40 -8.64 8.13
N THR A 51 -14.02 -8.29 6.91
CA THR A 51 -14.96 -7.81 5.88
C THR A 51 -15.14 -8.78 4.72
N THR A 52 -14.22 -9.72 4.53
CA THR A 52 -14.29 -10.75 3.49
C THR A 52 -13.67 -12.06 3.95
N ASP A 53 -13.89 -13.13 3.19
CA ASP A 53 -13.15 -14.37 3.37
C ASP A 53 -11.69 -14.14 2.97
N ILE A 54 -10.78 -14.14 3.95
CA ILE A 54 -9.37 -13.87 3.70
C ILE A 54 -8.73 -14.88 2.72
N GLN A 55 -9.30 -16.09 2.62
CA GLN A 55 -8.80 -17.13 1.72
C GLN A 55 -9.20 -16.89 0.26
N SER A 56 -10.20 -16.03 0.00
CA SER A 56 -10.62 -15.65 -1.35
C SER A 56 -9.76 -14.52 -1.94
N ILE A 57 -8.92 -13.86 -1.13
CA ILE A 57 -8.03 -12.80 -1.62
C ILE A 57 -6.86 -13.43 -2.38
N HIS A 58 -6.71 -13.03 -3.64
CA HIS A 58 -5.65 -13.50 -4.52
C HIS A 58 -4.75 -12.35 -5.02
N ARG A 59 -5.28 -11.14 -5.14
CA ARG A 59 -4.57 -9.94 -5.62
C ARG A 59 -4.88 -8.73 -4.75
N VAL A 60 -3.83 -8.12 -4.22
CA VAL A 60 -3.91 -6.90 -3.41
C VAL A 60 -3.09 -5.80 -4.08
N LEU A 61 -3.71 -4.63 -4.25
CA LEU A 61 -3.06 -3.40 -4.67
C LEU A 61 -2.77 -2.49 -3.48
N ASP A 62 -1.53 -2.03 -3.31
CA ASP A 62 -1.18 -0.86 -2.53
C ASP A 62 -0.99 0.31 -3.51
N TRP A 63 -2.00 1.17 -3.63
CA TRP A 63 -1.98 2.33 -4.51
C TRP A 63 -1.46 3.54 -3.74
N GLY A 64 -0.52 4.29 -4.34
CA GLY A 64 0.32 5.26 -3.63
C GLY A 64 1.31 4.57 -2.68
N THR A 65 1.93 3.48 -3.12
CA THR A 65 2.79 2.63 -2.28
C THR A 65 4.06 3.33 -1.75
N GLY A 66 4.44 4.44 -2.36
CA GLY A 66 5.68 5.17 -2.10
C GLY A 66 6.89 4.26 -2.24
N CYS A 67 7.77 4.27 -1.25
CA CYS A 67 8.94 3.38 -1.19
C CYS A 67 8.60 1.96 -0.70
N GLY A 68 7.40 1.46 -1.02
CA GLY A 68 6.90 0.16 -0.59
C GLY A 68 6.58 0.12 0.91
N ARG A 69 6.18 1.27 1.48
CA ARG A 69 6.11 1.51 2.92
C ARG A 69 5.27 0.46 3.65
N VAL A 70 4.05 0.23 3.17
CA VAL A 70 3.11 -0.69 3.81
C VAL A 70 3.21 -2.08 3.19
N ILE A 71 3.15 -2.16 1.85
CA ILE A 71 3.12 -3.43 1.12
C ILE A 71 4.26 -4.38 1.44
N ARG A 72 5.47 -3.88 1.76
CA ARG A 72 6.63 -4.72 2.10
C ARG A 72 6.43 -5.61 3.32
N HIS A 73 5.47 -5.27 4.19
CA HIS A 73 5.15 -6.04 5.38
C HIS A 73 3.93 -6.95 5.19
N MET A 74 3.15 -6.76 4.13
CA MET A 74 1.96 -7.57 3.84
C MET A 74 2.24 -9.09 3.66
N PRO A 75 3.36 -9.54 3.05
CA PRO A 75 3.65 -10.97 2.90
C PRO A 75 3.64 -11.78 4.20
N LYS A 76 3.78 -11.14 5.36
CA LYS A 76 3.78 -11.80 6.67
C LYS A 76 2.39 -12.16 7.18
N PHE A 77 1.37 -11.49 6.66
CA PHE A 77 -0.01 -11.64 7.11
C PHE A 77 -0.83 -12.49 6.16
N PHE A 78 -0.48 -12.49 4.87
CA PHE A 78 -1.14 -13.32 3.86
C PHE A 78 -0.44 -14.67 3.68
N ASP A 79 -1.22 -15.69 3.32
CA ASP A 79 -0.67 -16.96 2.88
C ASP A 79 0.15 -16.78 1.58
N ARG A 80 1.14 -17.66 1.34
CA ARG A 80 2.17 -17.55 0.28
C ARG A 80 1.64 -17.49 -1.18
N LYS A 81 0.32 -17.42 -1.39
CA LYS A 81 -0.35 -17.43 -2.70
C LYS A 81 -0.85 -16.06 -3.15
N VAL A 82 -0.85 -15.04 -2.28
CA VAL A 82 -1.36 -13.71 -2.64
C VAL A 82 -0.36 -12.95 -3.50
N GLN A 83 -0.83 -12.43 -4.63
CA GLN A 83 -0.08 -11.53 -5.49
C GLN A 83 -0.23 -10.10 -4.98
N LEU A 84 0.90 -9.45 -4.71
CA LEU A 84 0.94 -8.08 -4.20
C LEU A 84 1.44 -7.14 -5.28
N PHE A 85 0.74 -6.01 -5.44
CA PHE A 85 1.02 -4.99 -6.44
C PHE A 85 1.19 -3.64 -5.76
N GLY A 86 2.30 -2.94 -6.01
CA GLY A 86 2.56 -1.62 -5.46
C GLY A 86 2.69 -0.59 -6.58
N TYR A 87 1.78 0.36 -6.66
CA TYR A 87 1.81 1.39 -7.70
C TYR A 87 1.93 2.78 -7.09
N ASP A 88 2.77 3.62 -7.69
CA ASP A 88 3.01 5.00 -7.27
C ASP A 88 3.39 5.85 -8.48
N ILE A 89 3.30 7.17 -8.33
CA ILE A 89 3.72 8.13 -9.36
C ILE A 89 5.23 8.43 -9.30
N ASP A 90 5.86 8.29 -8.13
CA ASP A 90 7.29 8.54 -7.94
C ASP A 90 8.11 7.36 -8.47
N ALA A 91 8.60 7.50 -9.71
CA ALA A 91 9.44 6.51 -10.37
C ALA A 91 10.71 6.17 -9.57
N ASP A 92 11.32 7.14 -8.87
CA ASP A 92 12.50 6.87 -8.05
C ASP A 92 12.16 5.89 -6.91
N ASN A 93 10.97 6.02 -6.31
CA ASN A 93 10.53 5.13 -5.24
C ASN A 93 10.18 3.74 -5.79
N ILE A 94 9.56 3.67 -6.96
CA ILE A 94 9.26 2.41 -7.64
C ILE A 94 10.54 1.67 -8.03
N ASP A 95 11.52 2.36 -8.60
CA ASP A 95 12.82 1.77 -8.96
C ASP A 95 13.53 1.20 -7.74
N TRP A 96 13.54 1.93 -6.64
CA TRP A 96 14.13 1.43 -5.41
C TRP A 96 13.38 0.22 -4.87
N SER A 97 12.05 0.28 -4.82
CA SER A 97 11.22 -0.81 -4.29
C SER A 97 11.38 -2.08 -5.10
N THR A 98 11.40 -1.97 -6.44
CA THR A 98 11.63 -3.07 -7.38
C THR A 98 12.97 -3.77 -7.12
N ASN A 99 14.02 -3.01 -6.81
CA ASN A 99 15.36 -3.57 -6.60
C ASN A 99 15.60 -4.10 -5.17
N ASN A 100 14.78 -3.71 -4.18
CA ASN A 100 15.07 -3.97 -2.76
C ASN A 100 13.97 -4.79 -2.04
N ILE A 101 12.82 -5.00 -2.67
CA ILE A 101 11.68 -5.68 -2.07
C ILE A 101 11.24 -6.82 -2.99
N ALA A 102 11.54 -8.05 -2.58
CA ALA A 102 11.16 -9.25 -3.33
C ALA A 102 9.67 -9.61 -3.14
N GLY A 103 9.11 -10.32 -4.11
CA GLY A 103 7.76 -10.91 -4.02
C GLY A 103 6.60 -9.93 -4.24
N ILE A 104 6.88 -8.69 -4.63
CA ILE A 104 5.87 -7.66 -4.93
C ILE A 104 6.11 -7.14 -6.35
N ARG A 105 5.02 -6.92 -7.09
CA ARG A 105 5.05 -6.34 -8.43
C ARG A 105 4.88 -4.83 -8.32
N PHE A 106 5.96 -4.09 -8.55
CA PHE A 106 5.92 -2.64 -8.54
C PHE A 106 5.69 -2.08 -9.95
N GLY A 107 5.02 -0.92 -10.03
CA GLY A 107 4.82 -0.21 -11.29
C GLY A 107 4.59 1.28 -11.08
N VAL A 108 4.88 2.07 -12.11
CA VAL A 108 4.63 3.52 -12.11
C VAL A 108 3.25 3.79 -12.70
N CYS A 109 2.46 4.66 -12.07
CA CYS A 109 1.22 5.20 -12.64
C CYS A 109 1.37 6.69 -13.00
N ASN A 110 0.41 7.21 -13.77
CA ASN A 110 0.35 8.63 -14.12
C ASN A 110 -0.27 9.47 -12.98
N THR A 111 -0.27 10.80 -13.11
CA THR A 111 -0.99 11.74 -12.22
C THR A 111 -2.51 11.51 -12.24
N LYS A 112 -3.04 11.07 -13.38
CA LYS A 112 -4.45 10.77 -13.62
C LYS A 112 -4.60 9.30 -14.06
N PRO A 113 -5.76 8.67 -13.80
CA PRO A 113 -6.05 7.32 -14.29
C PRO A 113 -5.95 7.22 -15.83
N PRO A 114 -5.84 6.01 -16.41
CA PRO A 114 -6.06 4.70 -15.77
C PRO A 114 -4.78 4.04 -15.23
N LEU A 115 -4.98 3.07 -14.33
CA LEU A 115 -4.02 2.03 -14.02
C LEU A 115 -3.97 0.99 -15.15
N PRO A 116 -2.83 0.32 -15.37
CA PRO A 116 -2.67 -0.67 -16.44
C PRO A 116 -3.28 -2.04 -16.06
N PHE A 117 -4.50 -2.05 -15.55
CA PHE A 117 -5.24 -3.25 -15.16
C PHE A 117 -6.61 -3.27 -15.79
N ASP A 118 -7.09 -4.47 -16.10
CA ASP A 118 -8.45 -4.70 -16.55
C ASP A 118 -9.46 -4.33 -15.45
N ASP A 119 -10.72 -4.19 -15.84
CA ASP A 119 -11.81 -4.04 -14.89
C ASP A 119 -11.86 -5.27 -13.96
N ASN A 120 -12.24 -5.05 -12.69
CA ASN A 120 -12.46 -6.13 -11.73
C ASN A 120 -11.22 -7.04 -11.55
N TYR A 121 -10.03 -6.45 -11.40
CA TYR A 121 -8.77 -7.18 -11.33
C TYR A 121 -8.35 -7.55 -9.90
N PHE A 122 -8.61 -6.68 -8.93
CA PHE A 122 -8.14 -6.81 -7.54
C PHE A 122 -9.25 -7.24 -6.59
N ASP A 123 -8.93 -8.15 -5.66
CA ASP A 123 -9.82 -8.53 -4.56
C ASP A 123 -9.80 -7.48 -3.45
N ALA A 124 -8.64 -6.83 -3.26
CA ALA A 124 -8.48 -5.78 -2.27
C ALA A 124 -7.55 -4.65 -2.74
N ILE A 125 -7.85 -3.45 -2.28
CA ILE A 125 -7.05 -2.25 -2.51
C ILE A 125 -6.75 -1.59 -1.17
N ALA A 126 -5.51 -1.13 -0.96
CA ALA A 126 -5.10 -0.26 0.13
C ALA A 126 -4.57 1.06 -0.44
N ALA A 127 -4.95 2.17 0.18
CA ALA A 127 -4.38 3.48 -0.11
C ALA A 127 -4.18 4.26 1.20
N VAL A 128 -2.95 4.22 1.72
CA VAL A 128 -2.63 4.82 3.02
C VAL A 128 -1.93 6.17 2.84
N SER A 129 -2.63 7.23 3.22
CA SER A 129 -2.26 8.64 3.15
C SER A 129 -2.05 9.16 1.73
N VAL A 130 -2.87 8.73 0.77
CA VAL A 130 -2.78 9.17 -0.64
C VAL A 130 -3.74 10.32 -0.92
N PHE A 131 -5.02 10.15 -0.58
CA PHE A 131 -6.08 11.14 -0.83
C PHE A 131 -5.81 12.50 -0.19
N THR A 132 -5.00 12.56 0.87
CA THR A 132 -4.58 13.79 1.53
C THR A 132 -3.74 14.73 0.66
N HIS A 133 -3.24 14.25 -0.48
CA HIS A 133 -2.41 15.00 -1.41
C HIS A 133 -3.13 15.38 -2.71
N LEU A 134 -4.39 14.97 -2.87
CA LEU A 134 -5.16 15.17 -4.10
C LEU A 134 -6.20 16.27 -3.92
N ASP A 135 -6.39 17.10 -4.95
CA ASP A 135 -7.56 17.97 -5.04
C ASP A 135 -8.83 17.15 -5.35
N THR A 136 -10.01 17.77 -5.18
CA THR A 136 -11.30 17.11 -5.33
C THR A 136 -11.48 16.44 -6.69
N GLU A 137 -11.08 17.08 -7.79
CA GLU A 137 -11.20 16.51 -9.14
C GLU A 137 -10.40 15.21 -9.25
N HIS A 138 -9.15 15.22 -8.77
CA HIS A 138 -8.31 14.02 -8.78
C HIS A 138 -8.84 12.94 -7.84
N GLN A 139 -9.41 13.30 -6.68
CA GLN A 139 -10.04 12.32 -5.79
C GLN A 139 -11.18 11.59 -6.51
N ASP A 140 -12.08 12.30 -7.20
CA ASP A 140 -13.22 11.71 -7.91
C ASP A 140 -12.77 10.80 -9.07
N LEU A 141 -11.76 11.24 -9.84
CA LEU A 141 -11.17 10.45 -10.92
C LEU A 141 -10.55 9.15 -10.39
N TRP A 142 -9.78 9.23 -9.30
CA TRP A 142 -9.13 8.07 -8.71
C TRP A 142 -10.11 7.14 -7.99
N LEU A 143 -11.16 7.65 -7.34
CA LEU A 143 -12.21 6.80 -6.77
C LEU A 143 -12.93 6.00 -7.87
N THR A 144 -13.21 6.63 -9.01
CA THR A 144 -13.78 5.96 -10.18
C THR A 144 -12.86 4.85 -10.68
N GLU A 145 -11.56 5.13 -10.81
CA GLU A 145 -10.58 4.15 -11.28
C GLU A 145 -10.35 3.00 -10.30
N LEU A 146 -10.21 3.29 -9.00
CA LEU A 146 -10.05 2.28 -7.97
C LEU A 146 -11.29 1.39 -7.89
N ASN A 147 -12.50 1.94 -8.09
CA ASN A 147 -13.71 1.15 -8.22
C ASN A 147 -13.70 0.26 -9.46
N ARG A 148 -13.27 0.79 -10.62
CA ARG A 148 -13.17 0.04 -11.88
C ARG A 148 -12.29 -1.20 -11.75
N VAL A 149 -11.11 -1.07 -11.14
CA VAL A 149 -10.16 -2.19 -11.00
C VAL A 149 -10.47 -3.12 -9.82
N LEU A 150 -11.39 -2.75 -8.93
CA LEU A 150 -11.81 -3.60 -7.81
C LEU A 150 -12.88 -4.58 -8.27
N LEU A 151 -12.75 -5.86 -7.89
CA LEU A 151 -13.78 -6.87 -8.13
C LEU A 151 -15.12 -6.48 -7.48
N PRO A 152 -16.27 -6.91 -8.04
CA PRO A 152 -17.54 -6.79 -7.34
C PRO A 152 -17.47 -7.57 -6.02
N GLY A 153 -17.74 -6.88 -4.90
CA GLY A 153 -17.57 -7.44 -3.55
C GLY A 153 -16.14 -7.39 -3.01
N GLY A 154 -15.18 -6.85 -3.76
CA GLY A 154 -13.84 -6.54 -3.28
C GLY A 154 -13.83 -5.42 -2.23
N VAL A 155 -12.73 -5.31 -1.49
CA VAL A 155 -12.62 -4.37 -0.36
C VAL A 155 -11.54 -3.32 -0.60
N ALA A 156 -11.92 -2.03 -0.51
CA ALA A 156 -11.00 -0.91 -0.53
C ALA A 156 -10.78 -0.33 0.87
N CYS A 157 -9.54 -0.36 1.35
CA CYS A 157 -9.09 0.25 2.61
C CYS A 157 -8.41 1.60 2.32
N LEU A 158 -9.18 2.69 2.37
CA LEU A 158 -8.72 4.03 2.04
C LEU A 158 -8.66 4.90 3.29
N SER A 159 -7.56 5.62 3.50
CA SER A 159 -7.48 6.65 4.55
C SER A 159 -7.73 8.04 3.97
N VAL A 160 -8.51 8.85 4.68
CA VAL A 160 -8.80 10.25 4.34
C VAL A 160 -8.45 11.16 5.51
N ALA A 161 -8.19 12.45 5.23
CA ALA A 161 -8.16 13.47 6.26
C ALA A 161 -9.51 14.21 6.28
N GLY A 162 -10.16 14.22 7.43
CA GLY A 162 -11.47 14.85 7.62
C GLY A 162 -11.91 14.72 9.07
N LYS A 163 -12.94 15.46 9.48
CA LYS A 163 -13.58 15.26 10.79
C LYS A 163 -14.49 14.03 10.67
N SER A 164 -14.35 13.10 11.62
CA SER A 164 -15.28 11.99 11.85
C SER A 164 -16.66 12.50 12.29
#